data_AF-A0A924Z061-F1
#
_entry.id   AF-A0A924Z061-F1
#
_cell.length_a   1.000
_cell.length_b   1.000
_cell.length_c   1.000
_cell.angle_alpha   90.00
_cell.angle_beta   90.00
_cell.angle_gamma   90.00
#
_symmetry.space_group_name_H-M   'P 1'
#
loop_
_entity.id
_entity.type
_entity.pdbx_description
1 polymer ?
#
loop_
_entity_poly.entity_id
_entity_poly.type
_entity_poly.pdbx_seq_one_letter_code
_entity_poly.pdbx_strand_id
1 'polypeptide(L)'
;MNLRVLILLLTTVLPGLGAMAISTFYLFPEWAALDKSYRNYERLAATGANIRDLSIAESAEVRHRINCFAEGIGVLVGGVIVAIGVHGCTLPKQP
;
A
#
# COMPACT_ATOMS: atom_id res chain seq x y z
N MET A 1 30.14 13.54 5.94
CA MET A 1 28.66 13.60 5.85
C MET A 1 28.17 14.59 6.91
N ASN A 2 27.34 15.58 6.55
CA ASN A 2 26.82 16.55 7.55
C ASN A 2 25.88 15.85 8.54
N LEU A 3 25.94 16.17 9.83
CA LEU A 3 25.07 15.61 10.87
C LEU A 3 23.57 15.75 10.51
N ARG A 4 23.18 16.89 9.91
CA ARG A 4 21.83 17.11 9.38
C ARG A 4 21.40 16.06 8.36
N VAL A 5 22.27 15.72 7.42
CA VAL A 5 21.98 14.71 6.37
C VAL A 5 21.84 13.32 7.01
N LEU A 6 22.71 12.99 7.98
CA LEU A 6 22.60 11.73 8.71
C LEU A 6 21.28 11.63 9.48
N ILE A 7 20.87 12.70 10.16
CA ILE A 7 19.58 12.76 10.87
C ILE A 7 18.43 12.53 9.88
N LEU A 8 18.38 13.26 8.77
CA LEU A 8 17.32 13.10 7.77
C LEU A 8 17.28 11.68 7.18
N LEU A 9 18.43 11.09 6.89
CA LEU A 9 18.48 9.71 6.40
C LEU A 9 17.89 8.72 7.41
N LEU A 10 18.26 8.85 8.69
CA LEU A 10 17.81 7.94 9.75
C LEU A 10 16.34 8.15 10.15
N THR A 11 15.85 9.39 10.16
CA THR A 11 14.50 9.71 10.69
C THR A 11 13.43 9.84 9.63
N THR A 12 13.79 10.04 8.36
CA THR A 12 12.80 10.22 7.28
C THR A 12 13.01 9.23 6.14
N VAL A 13 14.19 9.21 5.52
CA VAL A 13 14.41 8.40 4.31
C VAL A 13 14.31 6.90 4.61
N LEU A 14 15.04 6.39 5.61
CA LEU A 14 14.99 4.96 5.94
C LEU A 14 13.60 4.52 6.45
N PRO A 15 12.93 5.25 7.37
CA PRO A 15 11.58 4.88 7.79
C PRO A 15 10.56 4.95 6.64
N GLY A 16 10.65 5.96 5.77
CA GLY A 16 9.77 6.09 4.60
C GLY A 16 9.96 4.96 3.60
N LEU A 17 11.22 4.57 3.33
CA LEU A 17 11.53 3.40 2.50
C LEU A 17 11.03 2.11 3.15
N GLY A 18 11.17 1.98 4.47
CA GLY A 18 10.66 0.83 5.23
C GLY A 18 9.14 0.70 5.11
N ALA A 19 8.40 1.78 5.35
CA ALA A 19 6.94 1.80 5.19
C ALA A 19 6.53 1.46 3.75
N MET A 20 7.19 2.09 2.76
CA MET A 20 6.93 1.84 1.35
C MET A 20 7.21 0.38 0.96
N ALA A 21 8.32 -0.20 1.42
CA ALA A 21 8.69 -1.58 1.13
C ALA A 21 7.74 -2.58 1.78
N ILE A 22 7.40 -2.39 3.05
CA ILE A 22 6.45 -3.26 3.77
C ILE A 22 5.09 -3.23 3.10
N SER A 23 4.56 -2.04 2.80
CA SER A 23 3.25 -1.95 2.16
C SER A 23 3.25 -2.49 0.73
N THR A 24 4.32 -2.26 -0.03
CA THR A 24 4.47 -2.88 -1.36
C THR A 24 4.51 -4.40 -1.27
N PHE A 25 5.18 -4.95 -0.25
CA PHE A 25 5.29 -6.39 -0.03
C PHE A 25 3.92 -7.04 0.24
N TYR A 26 3.05 -6.39 1.00
CA TYR A 26 1.69 -6.89 1.28
C TYR A 26 0.67 -6.56 0.18
N LEU A 27 0.89 -5.48 -0.58
CA LEU A 27 0.00 -5.06 -1.65
C LEU A 27 -0.13 -6.11 -2.76
N PHE A 28 0.97 -6.72 -3.21
CA PHE A 28 0.92 -7.68 -4.32
C PHE A 28 0.13 -8.97 -4.00
N PRO A 29 0.35 -9.64 -2.84
CA PRO A 29 -0.46 -10.78 -2.44
C PRO A 29 -1.95 -10.43 -2.27
N GLU A 30 -2.25 -9.29 -1.65
CA GLU A 30 -3.65 -8.84 -1.49
C GLU A 30 -4.30 -8.57 -2.85
N TRP A 31 -3.56 -7.99 -3.79
CA TRP A 31 -4.06 -7.75 -5.14
C TRP A 31 -4.37 -9.06 -5.87
N ALA A 32 -3.51 -10.07 -5.73
CA ALA A 32 -3.75 -11.38 -6.31
C ALA A 32 -4.96 -12.10 -5.66
N ALA A 33 -5.16 -11.91 -4.35
CA ALA A 33 -6.32 -12.44 -3.64
C ALA A 33 -7.62 -11.71 -4.02
N LEU A 34 -7.53 -10.41 -4.27
CA LEU A 34 -8.61 -9.58 -4.79
C LEU A 34 -9.08 -10.08 -6.17
N ASP A 35 -8.16 -10.25 -7.13
CA ASP A 35 -8.50 -10.72 -8.48
C ASP A 35 -9.22 -12.09 -8.44
N LYS A 36 -8.74 -13.00 -7.58
CA LYS A 36 -9.40 -14.30 -7.38
C LYS A 36 -10.81 -14.15 -6.78
N SER A 37 -10.96 -13.30 -5.77
CA SER A 37 -12.25 -13.08 -5.09
C SER A 37 -13.27 -12.43 -6.03
N TYR A 38 -12.82 -11.46 -6.83
CA TYR A 38 -13.62 -10.79 -7.85
C TYR A 38 -14.14 -11.78 -8.91
N ARG A 39 -13.25 -12.60 -9.48
CA ARG A 39 -13.64 -13.63 -10.46
C ARG A 39 -14.60 -14.67 -9.88
N ASN A 40 -14.44 -15.01 -8.60
CA ASN A 40 -15.37 -15.92 -7.92
C ASN A 40 -16.77 -15.30 -7.78
N TYR A 41 -16.85 -14.03 -7.38
CA TYR A 41 -18.11 -13.29 -7.33
C TYR A 41 -18.78 -13.22 -8.70
N GLU A 42 -18.05 -12.84 -9.76
CA GLU A 42 -18.58 -12.79 -11.13
C GLU A 42 -19.13 -14.14 -11.58
N ARG A 43 -18.40 -15.23 -11.30
CA ARG A 43 -18.84 -16.59 -11.63
C ARG A 43 -20.14 -16.94 -10.90
N LEU A 44 -20.23 -16.67 -9.60
CA LEU A 44 -21.43 -16.97 -8.80
C LEU A 44 -22.64 -16.16 -9.29
N ALA A 45 -22.44 -14.88 -9.58
CA ALA A 45 -23.45 -14.00 -10.15
C ALA A 45 -23.97 -14.52 -11.50
N ALA A 46 -23.09 -15.02 -12.37
CA ALA A 46 -23.46 -15.56 -13.68
C ALA A 46 -24.22 -16.90 -13.60
N THR A 47 -23.98 -17.71 -12.55
CA THR A 47 -24.63 -19.02 -12.39
C THR A 47 -25.99 -18.99 -11.70
N GLY A 48 -26.46 -17.80 -11.27
CA GLY A 48 -27.70 -17.68 -10.48
C GLY A 48 -27.57 -18.28 -9.08
N ALA A 49 -26.38 -18.18 -8.48
CA ALA A 49 -26.13 -18.67 -7.12
C ALA A 49 -27.09 -18.03 -6.11
N ASN A 50 -27.32 -18.72 -4.99
CA ASN A 50 -28.17 -18.21 -3.92
C ASN A 50 -27.62 -16.89 -3.37
N ILE A 51 -28.51 -15.97 -2.99
CA ILE A 51 -28.20 -14.65 -2.43
C ILE A 51 -27.19 -14.74 -1.28
N ARG A 52 -27.28 -15.79 -0.45
CA ARG A 52 -26.32 -16.01 0.65
C ARG A 52 -24.90 -16.24 0.15
N ASP A 53 -24.72 -17.03 -0.91
CA ASP A 53 -23.39 -17.32 -1.43
C ASP A 53 -22.81 -16.09 -2.16
N LEU A 54 -23.68 -15.34 -2.83
CA LEU A 54 -23.33 -14.09 -3.48
C LEU A 54 -22.87 -13.02 -2.47
N SER A 55 -23.56 -12.88 -1.34
CA SER A 55 -23.20 -11.89 -0.30
C SER A 55 -21.90 -12.25 0.44
N ILE A 56 -21.63 -13.55 0.64
CA ILE A 56 -20.36 -14.02 1.18
C ILE A 56 -19.22 -13.69 0.21
N ALA A 57 -19.41 -13.96 -1.08
CA ALA A 57 -18.41 -13.66 -2.10
C ALA A 57 -18.12 -12.15 -2.25
N GLU A 58 -19.17 -11.32 -2.23
CA GLU A 58 -19.05 -9.86 -2.24
C GLU A 58 -18.26 -9.35 -1.03
N SER A 59 -18.58 -9.85 0.17
CA SER A 59 -17.89 -9.47 1.40
C SER A 59 -16.39 -9.83 1.35
N ALA A 60 -16.05 -10.97 0.74
CA ALA A 60 -14.66 -11.38 0.56
C ALA A 60 -13.90 -10.46 -0.41
N GLU A 61 -14.51 -10.11 -1.54
CA GLU A 61 -13.94 -9.15 -2.50
C GLU A 61 -13.71 -7.79 -1.84
N VAL A 62 -14.72 -7.24 -1.17
CA VAL A 62 -14.65 -5.92 -0.51
C VAL A 62 -13.53 -5.89 0.53
N ARG A 63 -13.35 -6.96 1.30
CA ARG A 63 -12.23 -7.09 2.25
C ARG A 63 -10.88 -6.90 1.56
N HIS A 64 -10.64 -7.61 0.46
CA HIS A 64 -9.38 -7.50 -0.26
C HIS A 64 -9.21 -6.14 -0.95
N ARG A 65 -10.30 -5.50 -1.40
CA ARG A 65 -10.25 -4.11 -1.93
C ARG A 65 -9.79 -3.12 -0.87
N ILE A 66 -10.33 -3.22 0.36
CA ILE A 66 -9.96 -2.35 1.47
C ILE A 66 -8.50 -2.58 1.87
N ASN A 67 -8.05 -3.83 1.94
CA ASN A 67 -6.66 -4.15 2.22
C ASN A 67 -5.71 -3.59 1.16
N CYS A 68 -5.99 -3.83 -0.13
CA CYS A 68 -5.20 -3.27 -1.23
C CYS A 68 -5.16 -1.74 -1.18
N PHE A 69 -6.29 -1.10 -0.85
CA PHE A 69 -6.35 0.34 -0.69
C PHE A 69 -5.46 0.81 0.46
N ALA A 70 -5.55 0.18 1.64
CA ALA A 70 -4.75 0.52 2.80
C ALA A 70 -3.24 0.39 2.50
N GLU A 71 -2.83 -0.70 1.87
CA GLU A 71 -1.43 -0.89 1.48
C GLU A 71 -1.01 0.10 0.40
N GLY A 72 -1.86 0.39 -0.58
CA GLY A 72 -1.60 1.43 -1.59
C GLY A 72 -1.37 2.81 -0.96
N ILE A 73 -2.16 3.18 0.04
CA ILE A 73 -1.93 4.40 0.83
C ILE A 73 -0.61 4.33 1.59
N GLY A 74 -0.29 3.19 2.21
CA GLY A 74 0.99 2.98 2.91
C GLY A 74 2.20 3.21 2.00
N VAL A 75 2.16 2.70 0.76
CA VAL A 75 3.18 2.95 -0.27
C VAL A 75 3.32 4.44 -0.56
N LEU A 76 2.21 5.13 -0.82
CA LEU A 76 2.22 6.56 -1.15
C LEU A 76 2.73 7.43 0.00
N VAL A 77 2.28 7.16 1.23
CA VAL A 77 2.74 7.87 2.43
C VAL A 77 4.23 7.64 2.66
N GLY A 78 4.70 6.40 2.54
CA GLY A 78 6.13 6.08 2.59
C GLY A 78 6.92 6.87 1.54
N GLY A 79 6.44 6.91 0.29
CA GLY A 79 7.04 7.68 -0.80
C GLY A 79 7.10 9.18 -0.52
N VAL A 80 6.04 9.77 0.04
CA VAL A 80 6.03 11.19 0.44
C VAL A 80 7.07 11.48 1.53
N ILE A 81 7.18 10.61 2.55
CA ILE A 81 8.18 10.75 3.62
C ILE A 81 9.59 10.69 3.05
N VAL A 82 9.86 9.76 2.13
CA VAL A 82 11.15 9.66 1.43
C VAL A 82 11.43 10.94 0.64
N ALA A 83 10.46 11.45 -0.11
CA ALA A 83 10.61 12.67 -0.90
C ALA A 83 10.94 13.89 -0.03
N ILE A 84 10.29 14.04 1.13
CA ILE A 84 10.59 15.09 2.11
C ILE A 84 12.03 14.96 2.62
N GLY A 85 12.44 13.75 3.00
CA GLY A 85 13.80 13.49 3.49
C GLY A 85 14.88 13.79 2.46
N VAL A 86 14.69 13.32 1.23
CA VAL A 86 15.59 13.58 0.10
C VAL A 86 15.65 15.08 -0.20
N HIS A 87 14.50 15.75 -0.28
CA HIS A 87 14.46 17.20 -0.49
C HIS A 87 15.25 17.94 0.59
N GLY A 88 15.05 17.59 1.86
CA GLY A 88 15.78 18.16 3.00
C GLY A 88 17.30 17.98 2.93
N CYS A 89 17.77 16.86 2.35
CA CYS A 89 19.19 16.58 2.13
C CYS A 89 19.80 17.44 1.01
N THR A 90 18.99 17.86 0.03
CA THR A 90 19.44 18.67 -1.13
C THR A 90 19.43 20.18 -0.88
N LEU A 91 18.81 20.63 0.21
CA LEU A 91 18.76 22.05 0.53
C LEU A 91 20.16 22.63 0.78
N PRO A 92 20.50 23.80 0.19
CA PRO A 92 21.77 24.45 0.43
C PRO A 92 21.93 24.78 1.93
N LYS A 93 23.18 24.77 2.41
CA LYS A 93 23.49 25.29 3.74
C LYS A 93 23.17 26.79 3.72
N GLN A 94 22.30 27.23 4.61
CA GLN A 94 22.08 28.66 4.83
C GLN A 94 23.42 29.29 5.27
N PRO A 95 23.78 30.47 4.73
CA PRO A 95 25.03 31.16 5.04
C PRO A 95 25.13 31.59 6.50
#